data_AF-A0A530QJH5-F1
#
_entry.id   AF-A0A530QJH5-F1
#
_cell.length_a   1.000
_cell.length_b   1.000
_cell.length_c   1.000
_cell.angle_alpha   90.00
_cell.angle_beta   90.00
_cell.angle_gamma   90.00
#
_symmetry.space_group_name_H-M   'P 1'
#
loop_
_entity.id
_entity.type
_entity.pdbx_description
1 polymer ?
#
loop_
_entity_poly.entity_id
_entity_poly.type
_entity_poly.pdbx_seq_one_letter_code
_entity_poly.pdbx_strand_id
1 'polypeptide(L)'
;IMAKWCLHHHRESFLYEHFEEICDIARAYDVSFSLGDGLRPGSIADANDAAQFAELETLGELTKIAWAKDCQVMIEGPGHVPMHKIRQNMDKQLAVCGEAPFYTLGPLTTDIAPGYDHITSGIGAAMIGWFGTAML
;
A
#
# COMPACT_ATOMS: atom_id res chain seq x y z
N ILE A 1 5.74 -5.18 -12.77
CA ILE A 1 5.87 -6.57 -13.28
C ILE A 1 4.49 -7.19 -13.53
N MET A 2 3.63 -7.25 -12.52
CA MET A 2 2.30 -7.86 -12.61
C MET A 2 1.41 -7.26 -13.70
N ALA A 3 1.35 -5.93 -13.84
CA ALA A 3 0.60 -5.29 -14.92
C ALA A 3 0.99 -5.81 -16.33
N LYS A 4 2.29 -5.99 -16.60
CA LYS A 4 2.75 -6.56 -17.88
C LYS A 4 2.29 -8.00 -18.06
N TRP A 5 2.32 -8.81 -16.99
CA TRP A 5 1.86 -10.20 -17.03
C TRP A 5 0.35 -10.27 -17.31
N CYS A 6 -0.47 -9.49 -16.59
CA CYS A 6 -1.92 -9.44 -16.79
C CYS A 6 -2.29 -8.97 -18.21
N LEU A 7 -1.60 -7.95 -18.73
CA LEU A 7 -1.82 -7.47 -20.09
C LEU A 7 -1.38 -8.47 -21.16
N HIS A 8 -0.29 -9.22 -20.93
CA HIS A 8 0.18 -10.20 -21.89
C HIS A 8 -0.75 -11.42 -21.98
N HIS A 9 -1.26 -11.87 -20.83
CA HIS A 9 -2.10 -13.06 -20.76
C HIS A 9 -3.62 -12.76 -20.82
N HIS A 10 -4.03 -11.49 -20.68
CA HIS A 10 -5.42 -11.08 -20.52
C HIS A 10 -6.15 -11.88 -19.43
N ARG A 11 -5.48 -12.02 -18.29
CA ARG A 11 -5.95 -12.75 -17.11
C ARG A 11 -5.76 -11.91 -15.85
N GLU A 12 -6.55 -12.21 -14.84
CA GLU A 12 -6.38 -11.66 -13.50
C GLU A 12 -5.01 -12.03 -12.93
N SER A 13 -4.49 -11.18 -12.04
CA SER A 13 -3.26 -11.43 -11.29
C SER A 13 -3.27 -12.83 -10.67
N PHE A 14 -2.31 -13.67 -11.07
CA PHE A 14 -2.17 -15.01 -10.46
C PHE A 14 -1.89 -14.94 -8.94
N LEU A 15 -1.32 -13.82 -8.45
CA LEU A 15 -1.13 -13.62 -7.01
C LEU A 15 -2.47 -13.41 -6.29
N TYR A 16 -3.43 -12.78 -6.96
CA TYR A 16 -4.79 -12.61 -6.46
C TYR A 16 -5.57 -13.92 -6.56
N GLU A 17 -5.57 -14.58 -7.73
CA GLU A 17 -6.30 -15.84 -7.96
C GLU A 17 -5.87 -16.95 -6.99
N HIS A 18 -4.60 -16.99 -6.59
CA HIS A 18 -4.03 -18.01 -5.71
C HIS A 18 -3.73 -17.51 -4.28
N PHE A 19 -4.30 -16.37 -3.86
CA PHE A 19 -3.93 -15.74 -2.58
C PHE A 19 -4.16 -16.63 -1.36
N GLU A 20 -5.22 -17.45 -1.37
CA GLU A 20 -5.50 -18.41 -0.29
C GLU A 20 -4.43 -19.51 -0.15
N GLU A 21 -3.89 -20.00 -1.27
CA GLU A 21 -2.80 -20.99 -1.28
C GLU A 21 -1.49 -20.36 -0.78
N ILE A 22 -1.24 -19.10 -1.16
CA ILE A 22 -0.10 -18.33 -0.66
C ILE A 22 -0.22 -18.15 0.86
N CYS A 23 -1.43 -17.90 1.38
CA CYS A 23 -1.66 -17.82 2.82
C CYS A 23 -1.36 -19.15 3.53
N ASP A 24 -1.73 -20.30 2.97
CA ASP A 24 -1.42 -21.60 3.57
C ASP A 24 0.10 -21.84 3.68
N ILE A 25 0.84 -21.40 2.67
CA ILE A 25 2.32 -21.44 2.69
C ILE A 25 2.87 -20.48 3.74
N ALA A 26 2.44 -19.21 3.73
CA ALA A 26 2.92 -18.20 4.68
C ALA A 26 2.65 -18.61 6.14
N ARG A 27 1.47 -19.16 6.41
CA ARG A 27 1.03 -19.61 7.73
C ARG A 27 1.89 -20.74 8.28
N ALA A 28 2.36 -21.65 7.42
CA ALA A 28 3.21 -22.77 7.83
C ALA A 28 4.56 -22.32 8.42
N TYR A 29 4.99 -21.10 8.11
CA TYR A 29 6.29 -20.57 8.51
C TYR A 29 6.22 -19.23 9.27
N ASP A 30 5.01 -18.78 9.64
CA ASP A 30 4.79 -17.48 10.30
C ASP A 30 5.39 -16.29 9.53
N VAL A 31 5.24 -16.31 8.21
CA VAL A 31 5.63 -15.19 7.35
C VAL A 31 4.50 -14.16 7.34
N SER A 32 4.82 -12.92 7.72
CA SER A 32 3.86 -11.80 7.64
C SER A 32 3.71 -11.31 6.20
N PHE A 33 2.50 -10.93 5.82
CA PHE A 33 2.24 -10.23 4.56
C PHE A 33 2.57 -8.74 4.67
N SER A 34 3.34 -8.25 3.70
CA SER A 34 3.36 -6.84 3.32
C SER A 34 2.58 -6.73 2.01
N LEU A 35 1.31 -6.31 2.07
CA LEU A 35 0.48 -6.22 0.88
C LEU A 35 0.87 -4.97 0.09
N GLY A 36 1.51 -5.20 -1.05
CA GLY A 36 2.21 -4.17 -1.82
C GLY A 36 1.29 -3.17 -2.54
N ASP A 37 1.77 -1.93 -2.65
CA ASP A 37 1.10 -0.80 -3.30
C ASP A 37 1.55 -0.64 -4.77
N GLY A 38 1.24 -1.65 -5.59
CA GLY A 38 1.65 -1.73 -6.98
C GLY A 38 1.18 -0.57 -7.87
N LEU A 39 0.11 0.14 -7.47
CA LEU A 39 -0.49 1.29 -8.13
C LEU A 39 -0.32 2.59 -7.33
N ARG A 40 0.68 2.68 -6.45
CA ARG A 40 0.98 3.93 -5.72
C ARG A 40 1.31 5.10 -6.66
N PRO A 41 1.04 6.35 -6.22
CA PRO A 41 1.39 7.53 -6.99
C PRO A 41 2.91 7.73 -7.08
N GLY A 42 3.42 7.84 -8.31
CA GLY A 42 4.82 8.19 -8.61
C GLY A 42 5.03 9.69 -8.86
N SER A 43 3.98 10.50 -8.77
CA SER A 43 4.02 11.96 -8.86
C SER A 43 2.93 12.58 -7.99
N ILE A 44 3.10 13.84 -7.60
CA ILE A 44 2.10 14.61 -6.82
C ILE A 44 0.76 14.72 -7.56
N ALA A 45 0.77 14.71 -8.90
CA ALA A 45 -0.43 14.82 -9.72
C ALA A 45 -1.32 13.57 -9.61
N ASP A 46 -0.69 12.39 -9.48
CA ASP A 46 -1.37 11.09 -9.45
C ASP A 46 -1.87 10.73 -8.04
N ALA A 47 -1.53 11.52 -7.02
CA ALA A 47 -1.88 11.25 -5.65
C ALA A 47 -3.41 11.20 -5.43
N ASN A 48 -3.87 10.13 -4.78
CA ASN A 48 -5.27 9.87 -4.41
C ASN A 48 -6.18 9.65 -5.63
N ASP A 49 -5.63 9.12 -6.73
CA ASP A 49 -6.42 8.76 -7.90
C ASP A 49 -7.25 7.49 -7.69
N ALA A 50 -8.02 7.12 -8.72
CA ALA A 50 -8.89 5.95 -8.67
C ALA A 50 -8.10 4.64 -8.65
N ALA A 51 -6.93 4.57 -9.32
CA ALA A 51 -6.14 3.35 -9.38
C ALA A 51 -5.54 3.01 -8.01
N GLN A 52 -4.93 4.00 -7.35
CA GLN A 52 -4.39 3.86 -6.01
C GLN A 52 -5.45 3.39 -5.01
N PHE A 53 -6.61 4.04 -5.00
CA PHE A 53 -7.65 3.71 -4.02
C PHE A 53 -8.40 2.42 -4.33
N ALA A 54 -8.53 2.03 -5.60
CA ALA A 54 -9.05 0.72 -5.96
C ALA A 54 -8.14 -0.39 -5.42
N GLU A 55 -6.81 -0.26 -5.59
CA GLU A 55 -5.88 -1.24 -5.02
C GLU A 55 -5.99 -1.30 -3.49
N LEU A 56 -6.01 -0.15 -2.79
CA LEU A 56 -6.13 -0.10 -1.33
C LEU A 56 -7.40 -0.82 -0.81
N GLU A 57 -8.53 -0.65 -1.49
CA GLU A 57 -9.77 -1.36 -1.17
C GLU A 57 -9.62 -2.88 -1.37
N THR A 58 -8.97 -3.31 -2.46
CA THR A 58 -8.61 -4.72 -2.70
C THR A 58 -7.66 -5.26 -1.63
N LEU A 59 -6.67 -4.48 -1.18
CA LEU A 59 -5.78 -4.90 -0.10
C LEU A 59 -6.55 -5.12 1.21
N GLY A 60 -7.58 -4.31 1.48
CA GLY A 60 -8.50 -4.50 2.61
C GLY A 60 -9.31 -5.80 2.52
N GLU A 61 -9.72 -6.21 1.32
CA GLU A 61 -10.32 -7.53 1.09
C GLU A 61 -9.32 -8.67 1.35
N LEU A 62 -8.13 -8.59 0.75
CA LEU A 62 -7.07 -9.60 0.91
C LEU A 62 -6.62 -9.73 2.39
N THR A 63 -6.62 -8.63 3.13
CA THR A 63 -6.35 -8.63 4.57
C THR A 63 -7.32 -9.53 5.33
N LYS A 64 -8.62 -9.46 5.02
CA LYS A 64 -9.64 -10.32 5.66
C LYS A 64 -9.44 -11.78 5.32
N ILE A 65 -9.06 -12.09 4.07
CA ILE A 65 -8.75 -13.47 3.64
C ILE A 65 -7.53 -14.00 4.41
N ALA A 66 -6.46 -13.21 4.50
CA ALA A 66 -5.26 -13.58 5.24
C ALA A 66 -5.54 -13.77 6.74
N TRP A 67 -6.32 -12.89 7.37
CA TRP A 67 -6.73 -13.05 8.77
C TRP A 67 -7.61 -14.27 9.02
N ALA A 68 -8.49 -14.64 8.08
CA ALA A 68 -9.28 -15.87 8.20
C ALA A 68 -8.42 -17.14 8.19
N LYS A 69 -7.17 -17.05 7.71
CA LYS A 69 -6.15 -18.12 7.73
C LYS A 69 -5.08 -17.90 8.81
N ASP A 70 -5.31 -17.01 9.77
CA ASP A 70 -4.38 -16.66 10.85
C ASP A 70 -3.01 -16.14 10.38
N CYS A 71 -2.94 -15.48 9.21
CA CYS A 71 -1.73 -14.82 8.73
C CYS A 71 -1.64 -13.38 9.27
N GLN A 72 -0.42 -12.96 9.66
CA GLN A 72 -0.12 -11.58 10.03
C GLN A 72 -0.06 -10.70 8.77
N VAL A 73 -0.54 -9.45 8.84
CA VAL A 73 -0.65 -8.54 7.69
C VAL A 73 -0.28 -7.12 8.07
N MET A 74 0.48 -6.46 7.20
CA MET A 74 0.59 -5.00 7.08
C MET A 74 0.30 -4.57 5.63
N ILE A 75 -0.09 -3.31 5.46
CA ILE A 75 -0.47 -2.73 4.16
C ILE A 75 0.61 -1.75 3.73
N GLU A 76 1.07 -1.82 2.48
CA GLU A 76 1.95 -0.80 1.92
C GLU A 76 1.14 0.41 1.44
N GLY A 77 1.74 1.59 1.50
CA GLY A 77 1.09 2.87 1.24
C GLY A 77 1.98 3.87 0.52
N PRO A 78 1.38 5.00 0.09
CA PRO A 78 1.78 5.78 -1.06
C PRO A 78 3.20 6.35 -1.03
N GLY A 79 3.65 6.69 -2.25
CA GLY A 79 4.93 7.34 -2.52
C GLY A 79 4.86 8.87 -2.59
N HIS A 80 4.25 9.46 -3.62
CA HIS A 80 4.24 10.92 -3.82
C HIS A 80 2.87 11.52 -3.46
N VAL A 81 2.79 12.31 -2.39
CA VAL A 81 1.52 12.87 -1.89
C VAL A 81 1.71 14.28 -1.34
N PRO A 82 1.01 15.30 -1.87
CA PRO A 82 1.10 16.66 -1.33
C PRO A 82 0.44 16.72 0.04
N MET A 83 0.96 17.56 0.95
CA MET A 83 0.59 17.56 2.37
C MET A 83 -0.93 17.56 2.66
N HIS A 84 -1.72 18.32 1.90
CA HIS A 84 -3.18 18.41 2.08
C HIS A 84 -3.94 17.10 1.76
N LYS A 85 -3.31 16.13 1.10
CA LYS A 85 -3.87 14.82 0.76
C LYS A 85 -3.42 13.70 1.70
N ILE A 86 -2.41 13.92 2.55
CA ILE A 86 -1.83 12.88 3.41
C ILE A 86 -2.88 12.32 4.38
N ARG A 87 -3.67 13.19 5.02
CA ARG A 87 -4.69 12.77 6.00
C ARG A 87 -5.73 11.81 5.40
N GLN A 88 -6.17 12.08 4.17
CA GLN A 88 -7.14 11.24 3.47
C GLN A 88 -6.61 9.81 3.25
N ASN A 89 -5.30 9.64 3.00
CA ASN A 89 -4.71 8.31 2.83
C ASN A 89 -4.81 7.49 4.12
N MET A 90 -4.44 8.10 5.26
CA MET A 90 -4.54 7.43 6.56
C MET A 90 -6.00 7.10 6.92
N ASP A 91 -6.91 8.07 6.80
CA ASP A 91 -8.32 7.86 7.12
C ASP A 91 -8.93 6.74 6.26
N LYS A 92 -8.58 6.68 4.96
CA LYS A 92 -9.08 5.63 4.07
C LYS A 92 -8.47 4.26 4.40
N GLN A 93 -7.17 4.18 4.68
CA GLN A 93 -6.53 2.93 5.05
C GLN A 93 -7.15 2.33 6.32
N LEU A 94 -7.35 3.13 7.37
CA LEU A 94 -8.01 2.68 8.60
C LEU A 94 -9.41 2.12 8.31
N ALA A 95 -10.19 2.83 7.47
CA ALA A 95 -11.56 2.47 7.15
C ALA A 95 -11.69 1.17 6.34
N VAL A 96 -10.81 0.93 5.37
CA VAL A 96 -10.96 -0.19 4.42
C VAL A 96 -10.09 -1.41 4.75
N CYS A 97 -8.98 -1.23 5.47
CA CYS A 97 -8.04 -2.29 5.81
C CYS A 97 -8.18 -2.81 7.25
N GLY A 98 -9.25 -2.45 7.96
CA GLY A 98 -9.52 -2.94 9.31
C GLY A 98 -8.45 -2.55 10.33
N GLU A 99 -7.86 -1.36 10.19
CA GLU A 99 -6.77 -0.86 11.05
C GLU A 99 -5.50 -1.73 11.06
N ALA A 100 -5.27 -2.56 10.02
CA ALA A 100 -4.01 -3.25 9.84
C ALA A 100 -2.82 -2.25 9.86
N PRO A 101 -1.63 -2.63 10.37
CA PRO A 101 -0.46 -1.76 10.35
C PRO A 101 -0.18 -1.21 8.94
N PHE A 102 0.06 0.10 8.84
CA PHE A 102 0.37 0.75 7.58
C PHE A 102 1.88 0.98 7.45
N TYR A 103 2.44 0.73 6.27
CA TYR A 103 3.84 0.90 5.93
C TYR A 103 3.97 1.80 4.70
N THR A 104 4.56 2.99 4.81
CA THR A 104 4.52 3.99 3.73
C THR A 104 5.90 4.38 3.24
N LEU A 105 6.07 4.57 1.92
CA LEU A 105 7.33 5.05 1.34
C LEU A 105 7.39 6.58 1.30
N GLY A 106 7.72 7.21 2.44
CA GLY A 106 7.65 8.68 2.60
C GLY A 106 6.34 9.08 3.27
N PRO A 107 5.42 9.82 2.62
CA PRO A 107 5.43 10.19 1.20
C PRO A 107 6.21 11.46 0.86
N LEU A 108 6.73 11.56 -0.36
CA LEU A 108 7.33 12.78 -0.91
C LEU A 108 6.27 13.86 -1.05
N THR A 109 6.49 15.04 -0.44
CA THR A 109 5.53 16.15 -0.50
C THR A 109 5.70 17.06 -1.72
N THR A 110 6.75 16.87 -2.51
CA THR A 110 7.03 17.60 -3.76
C THR A 110 7.98 16.82 -4.66
N ASP A 111 7.87 17.03 -5.98
CA ASP A 111 8.63 16.30 -7.02
C ASP A 111 9.85 17.08 -7.56
N ILE A 112 10.09 18.29 -7.05
CA ILE A 112 10.99 19.26 -7.71
C ILE A 112 12.41 19.29 -7.13
N ALA A 113 12.74 18.37 -6.21
CA ALA A 113 14.03 18.37 -5.51
C ALA A 113 14.79 17.04 -5.59
N PRO A 114 15.01 16.47 -6.80
CA PRO A 114 15.75 15.22 -6.96
C PRO A 114 17.15 15.32 -6.35
N GLY A 115 17.57 14.28 -5.63
CA GLY A 115 18.80 14.25 -4.84
C GLY A 115 18.59 14.71 -3.38
N TYR A 116 17.46 15.33 -3.07
CA TYR A 116 17.07 15.76 -1.72
C TYR A 116 15.77 15.11 -1.23
N ASP A 117 15.35 14.01 -1.87
CA ASP A 117 14.07 13.38 -1.58
C ASP A 117 13.96 12.79 -0.16
N HIS A 118 15.08 12.54 0.51
CA HIS A 118 15.08 12.20 1.93
C HIS A 118 14.49 13.33 2.81
N ILE A 119 14.58 14.58 2.37
CA ILE A 119 13.96 15.74 3.06
C ILE A 119 12.49 15.87 2.64
N THR A 120 12.20 15.80 1.35
CA THR A 120 10.82 15.94 0.84
C THR A 120 9.92 14.82 1.36
N SER A 121 10.43 13.59 1.44
CA SER A 121 9.75 12.45 2.03
C SER A 121 9.73 12.49 3.56
N GLY A 122 10.79 13.00 4.20
CA GLY A 122 10.84 13.14 5.65
C GLY A 122 9.71 14.01 6.22
N ILE A 123 9.29 15.04 5.49
CA ILE A 123 8.12 15.87 5.86
C ILE A 123 6.85 15.03 5.85
N GLY A 124 6.57 14.33 4.74
CA GLY A 124 5.35 13.53 4.62
C GLY A 124 5.35 12.33 5.57
N ALA A 125 6.50 11.68 5.76
CA ALA A 125 6.69 10.58 6.68
C ALA A 125 6.38 10.96 8.13
N ALA A 126 6.89 12.11 8.58
CA ALA A 126 6.57 12.62 9.90
C ALA A 126 5.08 12.91 10.07
N MET A 127 4.42 13.48 9.04
CA MET A 127 2.99 13.77 9.06
C MET A 127 2.14 12.50 9.10
N ILE A 128 2.39 11.54 8.21
CA ILE A 128 1.59 10.33 8.11
C ILE A 128 1.85 9.37 9.28
N GLY A 129 3.10 9.31 9.78
CA GLY A 129 3.44 8.65 11.03
C GLY A 129 2.67 9.24 12.22
N TRP A 130 2.58 10.57 12.31
CA TRP A 130 1.75 11.22 13.32
C TRP A 130 0.25 10.89 13.18
N PHE A 131 -0.25 10.67 11.96
CA PHE A 131 -1.64 10.28 11.74
C PHE A 131 -1.94 8.80 12.01
N GLY A 132 -0.93 7.93 12.08
CA GLY A 132 -1.10 6.54 12.49
C GLY A 132 -0.32 5.49 11.69
N THR A 133 0.54 5.87 10.75
CA THR A 133 1.39 4.90 10.05
C THR A 133 2.34 4.19 11.03
N ALA A 134 2.45 2.87 10.92
CA ALA A 134 3.20 2.04 11.85
C ALA A 134 4.69 1.89 11.47
N MET A 135 5.01 1.92 10.16
CA MET A 135 6.37 1.81 9.63
C MET A 135 6.60 2.79 8.48
N LEU A 136 7.80 3.36 8.37
CA LEU A 136 8.18 4.42 7.42
C LEU A 136 9.43 4.01 6.63
#